data_AF-A0A3G9J7R3-F1
#
_entry.id   AF-A0A3G9J7R3-F1
#
_cell.length_a   1.000
_cell.length_b   1.000
_cell.length_c   1.000
_cell.angle_alpha   90.00
_cell.angle_beta   90.00
_cell.angle_gamma   90.00
#
_symmetry.space_group_name_H-M   'P 1'
#
loop_
_entity.id
_entity.type
_entity.pdbx_description
1 polymer ?
#
loop_
_entity_poly.entity_id
_entity_poly.type
_entity_poly.pdbx_seq_one_letter_code
_entity_poly.pdbx_strand_id
1 'polypeptide(L)'
;MQTLPSGIKKVEASDNATVANFNVNVDLLDAKIAELNTHETATTGIHGATSAGTANKLMIRDANGRAKVAAPSSADDIARKDTVDALLISPVFTGMPTVPTAAADTNTTQVASTAFVIGQGSNTLPAMDGAVTIGTSARFAKADHVHPADTSKAPLASPIFTGIATAPYFKATGDTTRNLVAATWADLSANTGGQALLANNAYTDGNNSWKYSNTHASLGARGIRLSVSGGIESFDTGAVATTADAAFTPTWVKMASLLSPAFTGTPTVPTAAADTNTAQAASTAFVIGQNYMKKSDAIPAGSMNSDISNIMTLLNEVDTRGVFVTRVDGSITKIEEKDGSTVVRTTVLNRVNGLLSTIVQTVGGKVITYTIVRDSSNLIKNLAKSVV
;
A
#
# COMPACT_ATOMS: atom_id res chain seq x y z
N MET A 1 -143.83 18.45 48.62
CA MET A 1 -142.53 17.77 48.82
C MET A 1 -141.92 17.52 47.46
N GLN A 2 -140.74 18.08 47.20
CA GLN A 2 -140.06 18.00 45.90
C GLN A 2 -138.99 16.92 45.92
N THR A 3 -138.93 16.06 44.90
CA THR A 3 -137.83 15.10 44.73
C THR A 3 -136.67 15.78 44.00
N LEU A 4 -135.49 15.78 44.61
CA LEU A 4 -134.26 16.28 44.00
C LEU A 4 -133.69 15.27 42.99
N PRO A 5 -132.78 15.67 42.09
CA PRO A 5 -132.10 14.74 41.18
C PRO A 5 -131.37 13.57 41.89
N SER A 6 -131.01 13.76 43.16
CA SER A 6 -130.44 12.70 44.01
C SER A 6 -131.47 11.67 44.51
N GLY A 7 -132.77 11.87 44.22
CA GLY A 7 -133.87 11.09 44.78
C GLY A 7 -134.32 11.57 46.17
N ILE A 8 -133.53 12.42 46.83
CA ILE A 8 -133.84 12.97 48.16
C ILE A 8 -135.09 13.84 48.07
N LYS A 9 -136.01 13.65 49.00
CA LYS A 9 -137.22 14.45 49.14
C LYS A 9 -136.92 15.70 49.96
N LYS A 10 -136.91 16.86 49.31
CA LYS A 10 -136.83 18.17 49.97
C LYS A 10 -138.19 18.49 50.60
N VAL A 11 -138.18 18.73 51.91
CA VAL A 11 -139.34 19.13 52.70
C VAL A 11 -139.40 20.64 52.76
N GLU A 12 -140.50 21.22 52.31
CA GLU A 12 -140.80 22.66 52.45
C GLU A 12 -141.77 22.90 53.61
N ALA A 13 -141.87 24.14 54.09
CA ALA A 13 -142.69 24.49 55.26
C ALA A 13 -144.18 24.11 55.14
N SER A 14 -144.71 23.97 53.92
CA SER A 14 -146.10 23.58 53.64
C SER A 14 -146.31 22.06 53.51
N ASP A 15 -145.27 21.24 53.64
CA ASP A 15 -145.34 19.81 53.37
C ASP A 15 -145.68 18.97 54.61
N ASN A 16 -146.56 17.97 54.43
CA ASN A 16 -146.86 16.97 55.47
C ASN A 16 -145.82 15.82 55.44
N ALA A 17 -144.61 16.08 55.94
CA ALA A 17 -143.54 15.08 55.95
C ALA A 17 -143.78 13.98 56.99
N THR A 18 -143.69 12.72 56.57
CA THR A 18 -143.81 11.55 57.45
C THR A 18 -142.44 10.96 57.80
N VAL A 19 -142.37 10.14 58.85
CA VAL A 19 -141.17 9.35 59.19
C VAL A 19 -140.70 8.51 57.99
N ALA A 20 -141.63 8.00 57.18
CA ALA A 20 -141.28 7.26 55.97
C ALA A 20 -140.54 8.13 54.93
N ASN A 21 -140.85 9.43 54.84
CA ASN A 21 -140.13 10.34 53.95
C ASN A 21 -138.69 10.57 54.43
N PHE A 22 -138.50 10.70 55.75
CA PHE A 22 -137.16 10.83 56.33
C PHE A 22 -136.34 9.54 56.19
N ASN A 23 -136.94 8.37 56.43
CA ASN A 23 -136.26 7.08 56.25
C ASN A 23 -135.79 6.91 54.80
N VAL A 24 -136.62 7.24 53.81
CA VAL A 24 -136.22 7.21 52.38
C VAL A 24 -135.02 8.13 52.12
N ASN A 25 -134.97 9.32 52.72
CA ASN A 25 -133.84 10.23 52.55
C ASN A 25 -132.57 9.72 53.24
N VAL A 26 -132.70 9.12 54.42
CA VAL A 26 -131.57 8.49 55.15
C VAL A 26 -131.01 7.32 54.33
N ASP A 27 -131.88 6.42 53.85
CA ASP A 27 -131.47 5.28 53.02
C ASP A 27 -130.74 5.73 51.74
N LEU A 28 -131.24 6.79 51.09
CA LEU A 28 -130.59 7.37 49.90
C LEU A 28 -129.26 8.05 50.21
N LEU A 29 -129.15 8.73 51.35
CA LEU A 29 -127.90 9.35 51.79
C LEU A 29 -126.85 8.29 52.11
N ASP A 30 -127.24 7.24 52.84
CA ASP A 30 -126.36 6.12 53.16
C ASP A 30 -125.88 5.41 51.89
N ALA A 31 -126.77 5.20 50.92
CA ALA A 31 -126.40 4.65 49.61
C ALA A 31 -125.37 5.53 48.88
N LYS A 32 -125.55 6.86 48.89
CA LYS A 32 -124.61 7.80 48.23
C LYS A 32 -123.28 7.91 48.97
N ILE A 33 -123.28 7.86 50.30
CA ILE A 33 -122.06 7.79 51.11
C ILE A 33 -121.32 6.48 50.82
N ALA A 34 -122.03 5.36 50.67
CA ALA A 34 -121.42 4.09 50.31
C ALA A 34 -120.76 4.13 48.91
N GLU A 35 -121.42 4.74 47.92
CA GLU A 35 -120.82 4.98 46.59
C GLU A 35 -119.54 5.84 46.68
N LEU A 36 -119.55 6.92 47.47
CA LEU A 36 -118.39 7.80 47.66
C LEU A 36 -117.22 7.08 48.35
N ASN A 37 -117.50 6.37 49.45
CA ASN A 37 -116.50 5.59 50.18
C ASN A 37 -115.88 4.50 49.28
N THR A 38 -116.69 3.93 48.39
CA THR A 38 -116.22 2.94 47.39
C THR A 38 -115.23 3.58 46.41
N HIS A 39 -115.48 4.82 45.97
CA HIS A 39 -114.55 5.54 45.09
C HIS A 39 -113.26 5.95 45.81
N GLU A 40 -113.35 6.49 47.04
CA GLU A 40 -112.19 6.91 47.85
C GLU A 40 -111.21 5.76 48.13
N THR A 41 -111.75 4.56 48.38
CA THR A 41 -110.96 3.37 48.71
C THR A 41 -110.56 2.53 47.49
N ALA A 42 -111.04 2.89 46.29
CA ALA A 42 -110.66 2.20 45.07
C ALA A 42 -109.16 2.39 44.80
N THR A 43 -108.47 1.29 44.50
CA THR A 43 -107.05 1.30 44.12
C THR A 43 -106.82 0.84 42.67
N THR A 44 -107.90 0.47 41.98
CA THR A 44 -107.88 0.01 40.58
C THR A 44 -109.11 0.53 39.83
N GLY A 45 -109.01 0.72 38.51
CA GLY A 45 -110.14 1.09 37.65
C GLY A 45 -110.68 2.52 37.82
N ILE A 46 -110.12 3.31 38.74
CA ILE A 46 -110.50 4.70 39.00
C ILE A 46 -110.41 5.50 37.71
N HIS A 47 -111.53 6.08 37.27
CA HIS A 47 -111.62 6.86 36.02
C HIS A 47 -111.02 6.14 34.79
N GLY A 48 -111.06 4.80 34.76
CA GLY A 48 -110.51 3.99 33.67
C GLY A 48 -108.97 3.89 33.65
N ALA A 49 -108.30 4.29 34.73
CA ALA A 49 -106.85 4.24 34.85
C ALA A 49 -106.30 2.80 34.90
N THR A 50 -105.08 2.63 34.40
CA THR A 50 -104.39 1.33 34.39
C THR A 50 -102.89 1.47 34.62
N SER A 51 -102.25 0.41 35.13
CA SER A 51 -100.80 0.29 35.23
C SER A 51 -100.14 -0.27 33.96
N ALA A 52 -100.96 -0.70 32.99
CA ALA A 52 -100.51 -1.11 31.66
C ALA A 52 -100.22 0.11 30.77
N GLY A 53 -99.27 -0.04 29.82
CA GLY A 53 -98.93 1.00 28.84
C GLY A 53 -99.98 1.13 27.73
N THR A 54 -101.23 1.39 28.10
CA THR A 54 -102.35 1.48 27.17
C THR A 54 -102.62 2.94 26.82
N ALA A 55 -102.69 3.26 25.52
CA ALA A 55 -103.00 4.60 25.05
C ALA A 55 -104.38 5.08 25.54
N ASN A 56 -104.53 6.40 25.69
CA ASN A 56 -105.78 7.08 26.08
C ASN A 56 -106.34 6.63 27.44
N LYS A 57 -105.48 6.12 28.35
CA LYS A 57 -105.85 5.82 29.73
C LYS A 57 -104.97 6.62 30.70
N LEU A 58 -105.55 6.95 31.84
CA LEU A 58 -104.80 7.53 32.96
C LEU A 58 -103.83 6.49 33.53
N MET A 59 -102.68 6.95 34.01
CA MET A 59 -101.66 6.09 34.61
C MET A 59 -101.92 5.88 36.10
N ILE A 60 -101.84 4.63 36.57
CA ILE A 60 -101.80 4.28 38.00
C ILE A 60 -100.66 3.29 38.25
N ARG A 61 -100.31 3.12 39.52
CA ARG A 61 -99.31 2.12 39.95
C ARG A 61 -99.97 0.76 40.12
N ASP A 62 -99.24 -0.30 39.79
CA ASP A 62 -99.61 -1.68 40.14
C ASP A 62 -99.37 -1.96 41.64
N ALA A 63 -99.66 -3.19 42.09
CA ALA A 63 -99.43 -3.62 43.47
C ALA A 63 -97.96 -3.55 43.91
N ASN A 64 -97.02 -3.45 42.96
CA ASN A 64 -95.59 -3.28 43.21
C ASN A 64 -95.12 -1.83 43.05
N GLY A 65 -96.04 -0.87 42.88
CA GLY A 65 -95.71 0.55 42.75
C GLY A 65 -95.24 0.98 41.35
N ARG A 66 -95.36 0.12 40.33
CA ARG A 66 -94.85 0.39 38.97
C ARG A 66 -95.96 0.87 38.04
N ALA A 67 -95.62 1.69 37.06
CA ALA A 67 -96.49 2.03 35.94
C ALA A 67 -95.73 1.78 34.64
N LYS A 68 -96.42 1.21 33.64
CA LYS A 68 -95.86 1.04 32.30
C LYS A 68 -96.43 2.12 31.39
N VAL A 69 -95.59 2.60 30.47
CA VAL A 69 -95.98 3.48 29.37
C VAL A 69 -95.77 2.75 28.05
N ALA A 70 -96.48 3.18 27.00
CA ALA A 70 -96.25 2.69 25.64
C ALA A 70 -94.85 3.12 25.15
N ALA A 71 -94.38 2.52 24.05
CA ALA A 71 -93.13 2.95 23.44
C ALA A 71 -93.21 4.44 23.00
N PRO A 72 -92.19 5.26 23.27
CA PRO A 72 -92.13 6.64 22.79
C PRO A 72 -92.28 6.71 21.27
N SER A 73 -93.09 7.66 20.81
CA SER A 73 -93.32 7.98 19.40
C SER A 73 -92.68 9.30 18.98
N SER A 74 -92.44 10.18 19.94
CA SER A 74 -91.78 11.48 19.79
C SER A 74 -90.70 11.67 20.87
N ALA A 75 -89.79 12.63 20.65
CA ALA A 75 -88.71 12.93 21.57
C ALA A 75 -89.19 13.49 22.93
N ASP A 76 -90.36 14.13 22.96
CA ASP A 76 -90.94 14.73 24.17
C ASP A 76 -91.80 13.74 24.98
N ASP A 77 -91.92 12.49 24.53
CA ASP A 77 -92.65 11.43 25.24
C ASP A 77 -91.86 10.93 26.46
N ILE A 78 -92.57 10.31 27.42
CA ILE A 78 -91.93 9.67 28.58
C ILE A 78 -91.11 8.46 28.09
N ALA A 79 -89.79 8.53 28.26
CA ALA A 79 -88.89 7.44 27.88
C ALA A 79 -89.11 6.17 28.72
N ARG A 80 -89.00 5.00 28.07
CA ARG A 80 -88.92 3.70 28.75
C ARG A 80 -87.47 3.31 28.99
N LYS A 81 -87.23 2.54 30.05
CA LYS A 81 -85.88 2.09 30.40
C LYS A 81 -85.23 1.26 29.30
N ASP A 82 -85.97 0.36 28.66
CA ASP A 82 -85.46 -0.47 27.55
C ASP A 82 -85.04 0.37 26.34
N THR A 83 -85.80 1.41 26.00
CA THR A 83 -85.43 2.36 24.93
C THR A 83 -84.18 3.16 25.26
N VAL A 84 -83.97 3.55 26.53
CA VAL A 84 -82.77 4.29 26.95
C VAL A 84 -81.55 3.37 27.01
N ASP A 85 -81.69 2.16 27.58
CA ASP A 85 -80.63 1.17 27.69
C ASP A 85 -80.10 0.73 26.31
N ALA A 86 -81.00 0.58 25.32
CA ALA A 86 -80.62 0.21 23.96
C ALA A 86 -79.68 1.24 23.30
N LEU A 87 -79.81 2.53 23.67
CA LEU A 87 -78.95 3.61 23.17
C LEU A 87 -77.54 3.59 23.78
N LEU A 88 -77.36 2.87 24.90
CA LEU A 88 -76.09 2.78 25.63
C LEU A 88 -75.15 1.71 25.07
N ILE A 89 -75.64 0.83 24.20
CA ILE A 89 -74.82 -0.17 23.49
C ILE A 89 -74.25 0.49 22.23
N SER A 90 -72.92 0.65 22.18
CA SER A 90 -72.22 1.35 21.08
C SER A 90 -72.76 2.77 20.85
N PRO A 91 -72.73 3.65 21.88
CA PRO A 91 -73.27 4.99 21.78
C PRO A 91 -72.54 5.76 20.66
N VAL A 92 -73.32 6.46 19.83
CA VAL A 92 -72.75 7.44 18.89
C VAL A 92 -72.52 8.73 19.67
N PHE A 93 -71.26 9.09 19.87
CA PHE A 93 -70.92 10.37 20.48
C PHE A 93 -71.01 11.50 19.45
N THR A 94 -71.56 12.65 19.87
CA THR A 94 -71.56 13.89 19.07
C THR A 94 -70.55 14.89 19.63
N GLY A 95 -70.01 15.78 18.79
CA GLY A 95 -68.99 16.75 19.19
C GLY A 95 -67.60 16.13 19.29
N MET A 96 -66.74 16.65 20.18
CA MET A 96 -65.39 16.14 20.43
C MET A 96 -65.32 15.54 21.85
N PRO A 97 -65.52 14.22 22.01
CA PRO A 97 -65.46 13.57 23.31
C PRO A 97 -64.06 13.67 23.91
N THR A 98 -63.99 14.10 25.17
CA THR A 98 -62.74 14.08 25.94
C THR A 98 -62.67 12.79 26.74
N VAL A 99 -61.54 12.08 26.67
CA VAL A 99 -61.24 10.93 27.53
C VAL A 99 -59.91 11.18 28.25
N PRO A 100 -59.73 10.67 29.49
CA PRO A 100 -58.46 10.78 30.20
C PRO A 100 -57.30 10.19 29.38
N THR A 101 -56.11 10.77 29.51
CA THR A 101 -54.90 10.20 28.93
C THR A 101 -54.33 9.20 29.93
N ALA A 102 -54.27 7.93 29.52
CA ALA A 102 -53.70 6.86 30.32
C ALA A 102 -52.18 7.03 30.48
N ALA A 103 -51.62 6.35 31.48
CA ALA A 103 -50.16 6.17 31.55
C ALA A 103 -49.69 5.34 30.35
N ALA A 104 -48.44 5.53 29.93
CA ALA A 104 -47.85 4.75 28.85
C ALA A 104 -47.92 3.24 29.14
N ASP A 105 -48.00 2.43 28.09
CA ASP A 105 -48.03 0.97 28.14
C ASP A 105 -49.26 0.36 28.85
N THR A 106 -50.30 1.18 29.09
CA THR A 106 -51.61 0.70 29.58
C THR A 106 -52.28 -0.19 28.53
N ASN A 107 -52.55 -1.45 28.89
CA ASN A 107 -53.21 -2.44 28.04
C ASN A 107 -54.53 -2.91 28.68
N THR A 108 -55.60 -2.13 28.47
CA THR A 108 -56.95 -2.42 28.97
C THR A 108 -57.98 -2.15 27.87
N THR A 109 -59.25 -2.47 28.12
CA THR A 109 -60.36 -2.22 27.18
C THR A 109 -60.87 -0.78 27.17
N GLN A 110 -60.19 0.14 27.85
CA GLN A 110 -60.60 1.55 27.89
C GLN A 110 -60.38 2.25 26.54
N VAL A 111 -61.17 3.28 26.26
CA VAL A 111 -61.01 4.11 25.06
C VAL A 111 -59.69 4.89 25.14
N ALA A 112 -58.91 4.90 24.06
CA ALA A 112 -57.63 5.62 23.99
C ALA A 112 -57.81 7.09 23.57
N SER A 113 -57.16 8.02 24.27
CA SER A 113 -57.03 9.40 23.80
C SER A 113 -55.99 9.49 22.68
N THR A 114 -56.08 10.52 21.82
CA THR A 114 -55.05 10.79 20.81
C THR A 114 -53.69 11.09 21.45
N ALA A 115 -53.68 11.76 22.61
CA ALA A 115 -52.46 12.01 23.38
C ALA A 115 -51.80 10.72 23.89
N PHE A 116 -52.59 9.72 24.31
CA PHE A 116 -52.06 8.39 24.68
C PHE A 116 -51.41 7.71 23.47
N VAL A 117 -52.11 7.68 22.33
CA VAL A 117 -51.59 7.05 21.10
C VAL A 117 -50.28 7.70 20.64
N ILE A 118 -50.21 9.03 20.66
CA ILE A 118 -48.99 9.78 20.34
C ILE A 118 -47.88 9.48 21.37
N GLY A 119 -48.22 9.40 22.65
CA GLY A 119 -47.29 9.09 23.75
C GLY A 119 -46.73 7.66 23.75
N GLN A 120 -47.33 6.74 22.99
CA GLN A 120 -46.85 5.36 22.82
C GLN A 120 -45.68 5.22 21.85
N GLY A 121 -45.28 6.29 21.14
CA GLY A 121 -44.08 6.24 20.29
C GLY A 121 -42.80 6.07 21.14
N SER A 122 -41.91 5.15 20.74
CA SER A 122 -40.53 5.13 21.27
C SER A 122 -39.70 6.25 20.62
N ASN A 123 -38.86 6.91 21.41
CA ASN A 123 -37.83 7.84 20.95
C ASN A 123 -36.41 7.24 21.04
N THR A 124 -36.28 5.98 21.46
CA THR A 124 -35.01 5.27 21.55
C THR A 124 -34.60 4.78 20.16
N LEU A 125 -33.37 5.09 19.76
CA LEU A 125 -32.78 4.52 18.55
C LEU A 125 -32.73 2.99 18.67
N PRO A 126 -33.03 2.23 17.61
CA PRO A 126 -32.81 0.79 17.61
C PRO A 126 -31.37 0.45 18.04
N ALA A 127 -31.21 -0.58 18.86
CA ALA A 127 -29.90 -1.09 19.19
C ALA A 127 -29.23 -1.67 17.93
N MET A 128 -27.94 -1.45 17.72
CA MET A 128 -27.26 -1.81 16.46
C MET A 128 -26.34 -3.04 16.57
N ASP A 129 -26.30 -3.69 17.74
CA ASP A 129 -25.37 -4.79 18.01
C ASP A 129 -26.11 -6.05 18.48
N GLY A 130 -26.18 -7.08 17.64
CA GLY A 130 -26.67 -8.42 18.02
C GLY A 130 -27.37 -9.21 16.91
N ALA A 131 -27.73 -10.45 17.22
CA ALA A 131 -28.62 -11.24 16.38
C ALA A 131 -30.03 -10.62 16.39
N VAL A 132 -30.73 -10.69 15.26
CA VAL A 132 -32.09 -10.14 15.12
C VAL A 132 -32.97 -10.66 16.26
N THR A 133 -33.39 -9.76 17.14
CA THR A 133 -34.28 -10.05 18.26
C THR A 133 -35.55 -9.23 18.10
N ILE A 134 -36.69 -9.91 18.19
CA ILE A 134 -38.00 -9.25 18.14
C ILE A 134 -38.17 -8.49 19.45
N GLY A 135 -38.30 -7.17 19.36
CA GLY A 135 -38.62 -6.36 20.54
C GLY A 135 -39.94 -6.77 21.21
N THR A 136 -40.01 -6.57 22.51
CA THR A 136 -41.11 -6.94 23.41
C THR A 136 -41.84 -5.73 23.99
N SER A 137 -41.36 -4.51 23.73
CA SER A 137 -42.01 -3.27 24.15
C SER A 137 -43.43 -3.11 23.59
N ALA A 138 -44.33 -2.55 24.40
CA ALA A 138 -45.70 -2.18 24.02
C ALA A 138 -45.81 -0.86 23.23
N ARG A 139 -44.66 -0.21 22.96
CA ARG A 139 -44.56 1.04 22.19
C ARG A 139 -44.55 0.80 20.69
N PHE A 140 -45.14 1.73 19.92
CA PHE A 140 -45.00 1.72 18.47
C PHE A 140 -43.59 2.22 18.11
N ALA A 141 -42.90 1.50 17.20
CA ALA A 141 -41.44 1.43 17.12
C ALA A 141 -40.84 0.76 18.38
N LYS A 142 -40.64 -0.56 18.32
CA LYS A 142 -40.17 -1.36 19.45
C LYS A 142 -38.82 -0.82 19.96
N ALA A 143 -38.83 -0.19 21.14
CA ALA A 143 -37.67 0.46 21.74
C ALA A 143 -36.46 -0.49 21.91
N ASP A 144 -36.73 -1.78 22.00
CA ASP A 144 -35.78 -2.86 22.24
C ASP A 144 -35.45 -3.67 20.96
N HIS A 145 -35.80 -3.17 19.77
CA HIS A 145 -35.44 -3.81 18.51
C HIS A 145 -33.95 -3.63 18.18
N VAL A 146 -33.30 -4.72 17.75
CA VAL A 146 -31.88 -4.75 17.35
C VAL A 146 -31.73 -4.92 15.84
N HIS A 147 -30.96 -4.07 15.16
CA HIS A 147 -30.60 -4.21 13.74
C HIS A 147 -29.27 -4.97 13.54
N PRO A 148 -29.05 -5.64 12.37
CA PRO A 148 -27.91 -6.56 12.16
C PRO A 148 -26.54 -5.90 11.92
N ALA A 149 -26.45 -4.57 11.76
CA ALA A 149 -25.24 -3.90 11.31
C ALA A 149 -24.51 -3.22 12.47
N ASP A 150 -23.52 -3.94 13.01
CA ASP A 150 -22.65 -3.49 14.09
C ASP A 150 -21.66 -2.44 13.59
N THR A 151 -21.85 -1.19 13.99
CA THR A 151 -21.00 -0.05 13.60
C THR A 151 -19.64 -0.04 14.30
N SER A 152 -19.38 -0.94 15.26
CA SER A 152 -18.04 -1.16 15.83
C SER A 152 -17.14 -2.01 14.91
N LYS A 153 -17.72 -2.63 13.86
CA LYS A 153 -16.97 -3.38 12.84
C LYS A 153 -16.67 -2.51 11.62
N ALA A 154 -15.47 -2.72 11.06
CA ALA A 154 -15.12 -2.13 9.78
C ALA A 154 -15.99 -2.73 8.66
N PRO A 155 -16.54 -1.92 7.74
CA PRO A 155 -17.26 -2.42 6.57
C PRO A 155 -16.43 -3.42 5.74
N LEU A 156 -17.11 -4.42 5.17
CA LEU A 156 -16.46 -5.40 4.28
C LEU A 156 -15.88 -4.75 3.02
N ALA A 157 -16.59 -3.75 2.47
CA ALA A 157 -16.17 -3.02 1.29
C ALA A 157 -15.61 -1.65 1.68
N SER A 158 -14.36 -1.38 1.30
CA SER A 158 -13.70 -0.07 1.42
C SER A 158 -13.76 0.58 2.82
N PRO A 159 -13.36 -0.13 3.90
CA PRO A 159 -13.27 0.50 5.22
C PRO A 159 -12.15 1.55 5.24
N ILE A 160 -12.38 2.64 5.98
CA ILE A 160 -11.34 3.63 6.31
C ILE A 160 -10.92 3.38 7.76
N PHE A 161 -9.65 3.03 7.99
CA PHE A 161 -9.10 2.85 9.33
C PHE A 161 -8.41 4.13 9.80
N THR A 162 -8.60 4.51 11.06
CA THR A 162 -7.83 5.55 11.76
C THR A 162 -7.03 4.90 12.90
N GLY A 163 -5.77 5.31 13.13
CA GLY A 163 -4.89 4.70 14.13
C GLY A 163 -4.04 3.53 13.57
N ILE A 164 -3.41 2.75 14.45
CA ILE A 164 -2.63 1.55 14.07
C ILE A 164 -3.59 0.36 13.92
N ALA A 165 -3.70 -0.18 12.71
CA ALA A 165 -4.46 -1.40 12.44
C ALA A 165 -3.53 -2.63 12.50
N THR A 166 -3.76 -3.53 13.45
CA THR A 166 -3.03 -4.82 13.53
C THR A 166 -3.70 -5.84 12.61
N ALA A 167 -3.11 -6.09 11.44
CA ALA A 167 -3.55 -7.14 10.53
C ALA A 167 -2.52 -8.29 10.51
N PRO A 168 -2.92 -9.57 10.65
CA PRO A 168 -1.97 -10.69 10.59
C PRO A 168 -1.24 -10.77 9.24
N TYR A 169 -1.84 -10.24 8.16
CA TYR A 169 -1.21 -10.01 6.86
C TYR A 169 -1.82 -8.77 6.20
N PHE A 170 -1.03 -7.73 5.92
CA PHE A 170 -1.48 -6.60 5.12
C PHE A 170 -1.42 -6.96 3.62
N LYS A 171 -2.57 -7.31 3.02
CA LYS A 171 -2.69 -7.59 1.58
C LYS A 171 -3.26 -6.38 0.86
N ALA A 172 -2.41 -5.44 0.44
CA ALA A 172 -2.81 -4.46 -0.57
C ALA A 172 -2.98 -5.19 -1.92
N THR A 173 -4.22 -5.42 -2.34
CA THR A 173 -4.54 -6.05 -3.63
C THR A 173 -5.05 -4.96 -4.57
N GLY A 174 -4.32 -4.71 -5.65
CA GLY A 174 -4.86 -4.05 -6.85
C GLY A 174 -5.32 -5.10 -7.86
N ASP A 175 -6.16 -4.68 -8.81
CA ASP A 175 -6.86 -5.47 -9.86
C ASP A 175 -5.99 -6.39 -10.75
N THR A 176 -4.68 -6.47 -10.53
CA THR A 176 -3.77 -7.39 -11.23
C THR A 176 -2.66 -7.93 -10.30
N THR A 177 -3.03 -8.86 -9.41
CA THR A 177 -2.23 -9.99 -8.83
C THR A 177 -0.78 -9.79 -8.34
N ARG A 178 -0.23 -8.57 -8.23
CA ARG A 178 1.08 -8.35 -7.61
C ARG A 178 0.94 -7.60 -6.29
N ASN A 179 1.01 -8.34 -5.19
CA ASN A 179 0.94 -7.81 -3.83
C ASN A 179 2.36 -7.42 -3.33
N LEU A 180 2.46 -6.34 -2.54
CA LEU A 180 3.59 -6.18 -1.61
C LEU A 180 3.41 -7.22 -0.50
N VAL A 181 4.17 -8.31 -0.56
CA VAL A 181 4.14 -9.38 0.46
C VAL A 181 5.35 -9.20 1.37
N ALA A 182 5.18 -8.40 2.42
CA ALA A 182 6.09 -8.40 3.56
C ALA A 182 5.74 -9.62 4.43
N ALA A 183 6.26 -10.79 4.06
CA ALA A 183 6.21 -11.98 4.92
C ALA A 183 7.17 -11.80 6.11
N THR A 184 7.19 -12.73 7.05
CA THR A 184 8.02 -12.65 8.28
C THR A 184 9.50 -12.36 8.02
N TRP A 185 10.02 -12.64 6.83
CA TRP A 185 11.43 -12.48 6.46
C TRP A 185 11.74 -11.27 5.58
N ALA A 186 10.77 -10.44 5.20
CA ALA A 186 10.99 -9.29 4.34
C ALA A 186 10.28 -8.05 4.90
N ASP A 187 11.06 -7.03 5.24
CA ASP A 187 10.60 -5.82 5.89
C ASP A 187 10.82 -4.58 5.02
N LEU A 188 9.87 -3.66 5.10
CA LEU A 188 9.96 -2.30 4.56
C LEU A 188 9.78 -1.33 5.73
N SER A 189 10.84 -0.62 6.09
CA SER A 189 10.86 0.26 7.26
C SER A 189 11.56 1.58 6.96
N ALA A 190 11.29 2.61 7.75
CA ALA A 190 11.94 3.91 7.63
C ALA A 190 12.19 4.52 9.01
N ASN A 191 13.16 5.44 9.12
CA ASN A 191 13.50 6.09 10.39
C ASN A 191 13.46 7.62 10.34
N THR A 192 13.47 8.21 11.52
CA THR A 192 13.46 9.67 11.73
C THR A 192 14.72 10.36 11.20
N GLY A 193 15.82 9.63 11.00
CA GLY A 193 17.01 10.09 10.30
C GLY A 193 16.88 10.18 8.77
N GLY A 194 15.69 9.95 8.21
CA GLY A 194 15.41 10.08 6.77
C GLY A 194 15.90 8.89 5.94
N GLN A 195 16.03 7.71 6.54
CA GLN A 195 16.48 6.51 5.83
C GLN A 195 15.28 5.59 5.56
N ALA A 196 15.17 5.08 4.33
CA ALA A 196 14.18 4.08 3.95
C ALA A 196 14.90 2.76 3.62
N LEU A 197 14.46 1.66 4.22
CA LEU A 197 15.09 0.35 4.16
C LEU A 197 14.16 -0.69 3.54
N LEU A 198 14.70 -1.46 2.60
CA LEU A 198 14.17 -2.73 2.11
C LEU A 198 15.14 -3.82 2.54
N ALA A 199 14.70 -4.77 3.39
CA ALA A 199 15.62 -5.76 3.93
C ALA A 199 14.98 -7.11 4.19
N ASN A 200 15.84 -8.13 4.19
CA ASN A 200 15.52 -9.45 4.69
C ASN A 200 16.03 -9.60 6.12
N ASN A 201 15.14 -10.08 7.00
CA ASN A 201 15.41 -10.33 8.41
C ASN A 201 15.97 -9.11 9.16
N ALA A 202 15.65 -7.89 8.71
CA ALA A 202 16.04 -6.67 9.42
C ALA A 202 15.07 -5.53 9.17
N TYR A 203 14.89 -4.70 10.19
CA TYR A 203 14.10 -3.48 10.12
C TYR A 203 14.75 -2.36 10.93
N THR A 204 14.30 -1.12 10.73
CA THR A 204 14.63 0.00 11.62
C THR A 204 13.45 0.33 12.53
N ASP A 205 13.73 0.58 13.81
CA ASP A 205 12.71 0.87 14.83
C ASP A 205 12.26 2.34 14.86
N GLY A 206 12.66 3.13 13.86
CA GLY A 206 12.33 4.55 13.77
C GLY A 206 13.38 5.48 14.39
N ASN A 207 14.28 4.98 15.25
CA ASN A 207 15.26 5.78 16.00
C ASN A 207 16.71 5.51 15.57
N ASN A 208 16.95 5.40 14.26
CA ASN A 208 18.27 5.11 13.67
C ASN A 208 18.95 3.82 14.20
N SER A 209 18.18 2.93 14.83
CA SER A 209 18.62 1.60 15.24
C SER A 209 18.16 0.55 14.22
N TRP A 210 18.96 -0.50 14.04
CA TRP A 210 18.70 -1.62 13.12
C TRP A 210 18.57 -2.89 13.94
N LYS A 211 17.50 -3.64 13.71
CA LYS A 211 17.19 -4.84 14.49
C LYS A 211 16.88 -6.00 13.57
N TYR A 212 17.15 -7.21 14.05
CA TYR A 212 16.73 -8.41 13.34
C TYR A 212 15.23 -8.62 13.49
N SER A 213 14.56 -9.02 12.42
CA SER A 213 13.12 -9.28 12.45
C SER A 213 12.80 -10.67 13.02
N ASN A 214 13.73 -11.62 12.92
CA ASN A 214 13.52 -13.02 13.33
C ASN A 214 14.74 -13.59 14.05
N THR A 215 14.48 -14.63 14.86
CA THR A 215 15.52 -15.48 15.45
C THR A 215 15.85 -16.63 14.50
N HIS A 216 17.14 -16.80 14.15
CA HIS A 216 17.60 -17.91 13.32
C HIS A 216 19.03 -18.34 13.65
N ALA A 217 19.37 -19.61 13.44
CA ALA A 217 20.68 -20.16 13.81
C ALA A 217 21.84 -19.73 12.89
N SER A 218 21.55 -19.37 11.63
CA SER A 218 22.59 -19.13 10.61
C SER A 218 22.21 -18.18 9.48
N LEU A 219 21.02 -17.58 9.54
CA LEU A 219 20.53 -16.69 8.48
C LEU A 219 20.58 -15.27 9.04
N GLY A 220 21.60 -14.53 8.63
CA GLY A 220 21.77 -13.13 8.99
C GLY A 220 20.72 -12.22 8.36
N ALA A 221 21.08 -10.96 8.17
CA ALA A 221 20.26 -9.97 7.51
C ALA A 221 20.98 -9.34 6.32
N ARG A 222 20.19 -8.89 5.35
CA ARG A 222 20.67 -8.22 4.14
C ARG A 222 19.68 -7.14 3.76
N GLY A 223 20.14 -6.04 3.19
CA GLY A 223 19.21 -5.02 2.76
C GLY A 223 19.84 -3.88 2.00
N ILE A 224 18.98 -3.04 1.45
CA ILE A 224 19.34 -1.83 0.70
C ILE A 224 18.57 -0.68 1.32
N ARG A 225 19.29 0.42 1.60
CA ARG A 225 18.68 1.66 2.07
C ARG A 225 18.87 2.81 1.08
N LEU A 226 17.91 3.71 1.10
CA LEU A 226 18.02 5.07 0.59
C LEU A 226 18.36 5.97 1.78
N SER A 227 19.51 6.64 1.73
CA SER A 227 20.04 7.48 2.80
C SER A 227 20.24 8.91 2.31
N VAL A 228 19.65 9.88 3.01
CA VAL A 228 19.74 11.32 2.68
C VAL A 228 21.19 11.85 2.59
N SER A 229 22.13 11.24 3.33
CA SER A 229 23.55 11.64 3.35
C SER A 229 24.50 10.58 2.76
N GLY A 230 24.00 9.36 2.53
CA GLY A 230 24.80 8.19 2.11
C GLY A 230 24.55 7.72 0.68
N GLY A 231 23.48 8.19 0.03
CA GLY A 231 23.03 7.68 -1.27
C GLY A 231 22.32 6.34 -1.13
N ILE A 232 22.50 5.47 -2.12
CA ILE A 232 22.01 4.09 -2.07
C ILE A 232 23.12 3.21 -1.49
N GLU A 233 22.80 2.52 -0.39
CA GLU A 233 23.76 1.73 0.35
C GLU A 233 23.18 0.36 0.64
N SER A 234 24.00 -0.68 0.55
CA SER A 234 23.62 -2.05 0.88
C SER A 234 24.39 -2.56 2.10
N PHE A 235 23.85 -3.55 2.78
CA PHE A 235 24.58 -4.32 3.77
C PHE A 235 24.29 -5.82 3.62
N ASP A 236 25.21 -6.62 4.14
CA ASP A 236 25.10 -8.06 4.23
C ASP A 236 25.85 -8.52 5.47
N THR A 237 25.16 -9.14 6.42
CA THR A 237 25.82 -9.68 7.62
C THR A 237 26.41 -11.07 7.40
N GLY A 238 26.15 -11.70 6.25
CA GLY A 238 26.52 -13.09 6.00
C GLY A 238 25.76 -14.10 6.86
N ALA A 239 26.30 -15.32 6.96
CA ALA A 239 25.71 -16.40 7.74
C ALA A 239 26.05 -16.27 9.23
N VAL A 240 25.17 -15.59 9.98
CA VAL A 240 25.29 -15.39 11.42
C VAL A 240 23.98 -15.78 12.12
N ALA A 241 24.07 -16.16 13.39
CA ALA A 241 22.88 -16.36 14.21
C ALA A 241 22.23 -15.00 14.52
N THR A 242 20.90 -14.95 14.49
CA THR A 242 20.10 -13.75 14.78
C THR A 242 19.12 -14.05 15.90
N THR A 243 18.74 -13.02 16.64
CA THR A 243 17.67 -13.04 17.64
C THR A 243 16.72 -11.90 17.31
N ALA A 244 15.43 -12.16 17.22
CA ALA A 244 14.42 -11.15 16.93
C ALA A 244 14.55 -9.94 17.89
N ASP A 245 14.40 -8.74 17.35
CA ASP A 245 14.52 -7.43 18.01
C ASP A 245 15.91 -7.09 18.59
N ALA A 246 16.87 -8.00 18.52
CA ALA A 246 18.24 -7.69 18.90
C ALA A 246 18.82 -6.67 17.90
N ALA A 247 19.43 -5.62 18.44
CA ALA A 247 20.08 -4.60 17.64
C ALA A 247 21.38 -5.13 17.02
N PHE A 248 21.68 -4.67 15.82
CA PHE A 248 22.96 -4.90 15.17
C PHE A 248 23.43 -3.63 14.46
N THR A 249 24.71 -3.60 14.11
CA THR A 249 25.32 -2.48 13.38
C THR A 249 25.65 -2.94 11.96
N PRO A 250 24.84 -2.56 10.94
CA PRO A 250 25.13 -2.92 9.56
C PRO A 250 26.41 -2.22 9.10
N THR A 251 27.27 -2.97 8.40
CA THR A 251 28.39 -2.36 7.66
C THR A 251 27.90 -1.97 6.28
N TRP A 252 27.78 -0.67 6.05
CA TRP A 252 27.20 -0.13 4.82
C TRP A 252 28.25 -0.06 3.70
N VAL A 253 27.90 -0.65 2.57
CA VAL A 253 28.65 -0.56 1.33
C VAL A 253 27.88 0.35 0.39
N LYS A 254 28.50 1.45 -0.03
CA LYS A 254 27.92 2.34 -1.03
C LYS A 254 27.78 1.61 -2.35
N MET A 255 26.59 1.65 -2.93
CA MET A 255 26.35 1.11 -4.26
C MET A 255 26.87 2.15 -5.27
N ALA A 256 28.19 2.09 -5.54
CA ALA A 256 29.02 2.91 -6.45
C ALA A 256 28.83 4.44 -6.39
N SER A 257 29.89 5.17 -6.03
CA SER A 257 29.94 6.62 -6.22
C SER A 257 30.13 6.97 -7.69
N LEU A 258 29.36 7.95 -8.21
CA LEU A 258 29.47 8.41 -9.59
C LEU A 258 30.83 9.08 -9.90
N LEU A 259 31.58 9.50 -8.87
CA LEU A 259 32.89 10.12 -9.00
C LEU A 259 33.98 9.21 -8.42
N SER A 260 34.97 8.89 -9.26
CA SER A 260 36.23 8.18 -8.95
C SER A 260 36.10 7.01 -7.96
N PRO A 261 35.35 5.94 -8.30
CA PRO A 261 35.25 4.78 -7.43
C PRO A 261 36.62 4.10 -7.26
N ALA A 262 36.95 3.74 -6.02
CA ALA A 262 38.04 2.80 -5.75
C ALA A 262 37.52 1.37 -5.98
N PHE A 263 38.01 0.70 -7.01
CA PHE A 263 37.63 -0.68 -7.31
C PHE A 263 38.42 -1.68 -6.43
N THR A 264 37.79 -2.78 -6.04
CA THR A 264 38.44 -3.93 -5.40
C THR A 264 38.50 -5.11 -6.39
N GLY A 265 39.44 -6.05 -6.20
CA GLY A 265 39.72 -7.13 -7.17
C GLY A 265 40.55 -6.67 -8.37
N THR A 266 40.47 -7.39 -9.50
CA THR A 266 41.13 -7.03 -10.77
C THR A 266 40.07 -6.53 -11.77
N PRO A 267 39.83 -5.21 -11.89
CA PRO A 267 38.82 -4.68 -12.78
C PRO A 267 39.15 -5.00 -14.24
N THR A 268 38.16 -5.43 -15.02
CA THR A 268 38.31 -5.62 -16.46
C THR A 268 37.92 -4.33 -17.17
N VAL A 269 38.74 -3.91 -18.14
CA VAL A 269 38.45 -2.76 -19.01
C VAL A 269 38.69 -3.19 -20.45
N PRO A 270 37.82 -2.83 -21.41
CA PRO A 270 38.03 -3.12 -22.83
C PRO A 270 39.39 -2.61 -23.33
N THR A 271 40.02 -3.36 -24.24
CA THR A 271 41.30 -2.96 -24.84
C THR A 271 41.03 -2.05 -26.03
N ALA A 272 41.43 -0.79 -25.91
CA ALA A 272 41.29 0.20 -26.99
C ALA A 272 42.24 -0.12 -28.16
N ALA A 273 41.97 0.49 -29.33
CA ALA A 273 42.87 0.44 -30.46
C ALA A 273 44.17 1.22 -30.19
N ALA A 274 45.28 0.83 -30.83
CA ALA A 274 46.59 1.45 -30.66
C ALA A 274 46.54 2.98 -30.82
N ASP A 275 47.36 3.68 -30.04
CA ASP A 275 47.49 5.15 -30.05
C ASP A 275 46.24 5.94 -29.66
N THR A 276 45.23 5.28 -29.08
CA THR A 276 44.04 5.98 -28.59
C THR A 276 44.41 6.95 -27.46
N ASN A 277 44.18 8.24 -27.73
CA ASN A 277 44.38 9.38 -26.84
C ASN A 277 43.02 9.90 -26.38
N THR A 278 42.49 9.33 -25.30
CA THR A 278 41.28 9.85 -24.65
C THR A 278 41.38 9.66 -23.14
N ALA A 279 40.43 10.22 -22.39
CA ALA A 279 40.36 10.08 -20.93
C ALA A 279 39.84 8.69 -20.46
N GLN A 280 39.64 7.72 -21.35
CA GLN A 280 39.20 6.38 -20.96
C GLN A 280 40.30 5.62 -20.18
N ALA A 281 39.90 4.73 -19.27
CA ALA A 281 40.86 3.89 -18.56
C ALA A 281 41.54 2.90 -19.52
N ALA A 282 42.86 2.74 -19.38
CA ALA A 282 43.67 1.83 -20.20
C ALA A 282 43.83 0.46 -19.54
N SER A 283 43.62 -0.63 -20.28
CA SER A 283 43.95 -1.98 -19.83
C SER A 283 45.47 -2.23 -19.92
N THR A 284 46.00 -3.17 -19.14
CA THR A 284 47.41 -3.60 -19.26
C THR A 284 47.71 -4.22 -20.63
N ALA A 285 46.72 -4.85 -21.26
CA ALA A 285 46.81 -5.36 -22.62
C ALA A 285 47.00 -4.23 -23.65
N PHE A 286 46.29 -3.10 -23.49
CA PHE A 286 46.52 -1.92 -24.33
C PHE A 286 47.96 -1.40 -24.18
N VAL A 287 48.45 -1.23 -22.95
CA VAL A 287 49.80 -0.72 -22.68
C VAL A 287 50.88 -1.66 -23.25
N ILE A 288 50.73 -2.97 -23.11
CA ILE A 288 51.65 -3.95 -23.68
C ILE A 288 51.58 -3.94 -25.22
N GLY A 289 50.39 -3.74 -25.79
CA GLY A 289 50.15 -3.69 -27.23
C GLY A 289 50.73 -2.47 -27.96
N GLN A 290 51.18 -1.44 -27.22
CA GLN A 290 51.84 -0.26 -27.80
C GLN A 290 53.27 -0.52 -28.32
N ASN A 291 53.83 -1.73 -28.13
CA ASN A 291 55.17 -2.12 -28.61
C ASN A 291 56.35 -1.25 -28.12
N TYR A 292 56.30 -0.77 -26.88
CA TYR A 292 57.46 -0.12 -26.26
C TYR A 292 58.58 -1.14 -25.94
N MET A 293 59.85 -0.78 -26.17
CA MET A 293 61.01 -1.62 -25.83
C MET A 293 61.01 -1.98 -24.33
N LYS A 294 61.11 -3.28 -24.00
CA LYS A 294 61.12 -3.75 -22.60
C LYS A 294 62.56 -3.83 -22.07
N LYS A 295 62.74 -3.66 -20.76
CA LYS A 295 64.05 -3.70 -20.09
C LYS A 295 64.78 -5.05 -20.21
N SER A 296 64.06 -6.15 -20.44
CA SER A 296 64.63 -7.47 -20.74
C SER A 296 65.20 -7.58 -22.15
N ASP A 297 64.75 -6.72 -23.06
CA ASP A 297 65.28 -6.59 -24.41
C ASP A 297 66.41 -5.55 -24.45
N ALA A 298 66.69 -4.89 -23.31
CA ALA A 298 67.91 -4.12 -23.11
C ALA A 298 69.04 -5.06 -22.70
N ILE A 299 70.11 -5.07 -23.49
CA ILE A 299 71.28 -5.95 -23.33
C ILE A 299 71.85 -5.76 -21.91
N PRO A 300 71.88 -6.82 -21.06
CA PRO A 300 72.49 -6.72 -19.74
C PRO A 300 73.97 -6.40 -19.86
N ALA A 301 74.46 -5.42 -19.09
CA ALA A 301 75.89 -5.13 -19.02
C ALA A 301 76.63 -6.37 -18.49
N GLY A 302 77.36 -7.07 -19.36
CA GLY A 302 78.28 -8.17 -19.00
C GLY A 302 77.95 -9.58 -19.51
N SER A 303 76.86 -9.81 -20.26
CA SER A 303 76.59 -11.15 -20.84
C SER A 303 77.18 -11.31 -22.25
N MET A 304 78.33 -12.01 -22.31
CA MET A 304 79.00 -12.71 -23.43
C MET A 304 79.00 -12.13 -24.86
N ASN A 305 80.24 -11.91 -25.33
CA ASN A 305 80.80 -11.24 -26.50
C ASN A 305 80.33 -11.63 -27.92
N SER A 306 79.15 -12.22 -28.08
CA SER A 306 78.64 -12.72 -29.37
C SER A 306 78.33 -11.58 -30.35
N ASP A 307 77.74 -10.49 -29.85
CA ASP A 307 77.32 -9.37 -30.70
C ASP A 307 78.48 -8.42 -31.07
N ILE A 308 79.63 -8.54 -30.39
CA ILE A 308 80.88 -7.83 -30.72
C ILE A 308 81.59 -8.46 -31.93
N SER A 309 81.32 -9.73 -32.24
CA SER A 309 81.88 -10.41 -33.42
C SER A 309 81.43 -9.77 -34.74
N ASN A 310 80.20 -9.24 -34.79
CA ASN A 310 79.67 -8.55 -35.98
C ASN A 310 80.26 -7.14 -36.17
N ILE A 311 80.91 -6.57 -35.15
CA ILE A 311 81.58 -5.27 -35.23
C ILE A 311 83.06 -5.45 -35.61
N MET A 312 83.72 -6.51 -35.15
CA MET A 312 85.14 -6.78 -35.43
C MET A 312 85.42 -7.26 -36.86
N THR A 313 84.42 -7.71 -37.61
CA THR A 313 84.56 -8.13 -39.02
C THR A 313 84.73 -6.97 -40.00
N LEU A 314 84.47 -5.72 -39.57
CA LEU A 314 84.57 -4.53 -40.42
C LEU A 314 85.92 -3.81 -40.32
N LEU A 315 86.86 -4.23 -39.45
CA LEU A 315 88.02 -3.40 -39.08
C LEU A 315 89.43 -4.00 -39.31
N ASN A 316 89.58 -5.19 -39.89
CA ASN A 316 90.91 -5.82 -40.02
C ASN A 316 91.15 -6.44 -41.41
N GLU A 317 91.51 -5.61 -42.40
CA GLU A 317 92.19 -6.09 -43.61
C GLU A 317 93.67 -6.34 -43.26
N VAL A 318 94.10 -7.61 -43.30
CA VAL A 318 95.51 -8.00 -43.10
C VAL A 318 96.28 -7.64 -44.37
N ASP A 319 97.32 -6.81 -44.28
CA ASP A 319 98.20 -6.48 -45.41
C ASP A 319 98.95 -7.73 -45.88
N THR A 320 98.61 -8.23 -47.08
CA THR A 320 99.07 -9.51 -47.63
C THR A 320 100.34 -9.43 -48.49
N ARG A 321 101.10 -8.33 -48.40
CA ARG A 321 102.26 -8.10 -49.28
C ARG A 321 103.54 -8.81 -48.81
N GLY A 322 104.18 -9.58 -49.70
CA GLY A 322 105.44 -10.30 -49.48
C GLY A 322 106.57 -9.92 -50.45
N VAL A 323 107.83 -10.05 -50.03
CA VAL A 323 109.03 -9.71 -50.84
C VAL A 323 109.80 -10.96 -51.23
N PHE A 324 110.04 -11.15 -52.53
CA PHE A 324 110.68 -12.34 -53.12
C PHE A 324 111.96 -11.93 -53.86
N VAL A 325 113.05 -12.68 -53.68
CA VAL A 325 114.37 -12.33 -54.23
C VAL A 325 114.91 -13.49 -55.09
N THR A 326 115.33 -13.19 -56.31
CA THR A 326 116.01 -14.12 -57.22
C THR A 326 117.51 -13.85 -57.21
N ARG A 327 118.30 -14.92 -57.08
CA ARG A 327 119.76 -14.90 -57.14
C ARG A 327 120.27 -15.77 -58.29
N VAL A 328 121.31 -15.32 -58.97
CA VAL A 328 122.06 -16.07 -59.98
C VAL A 328 123.54 -15.89 -59.65
N ASP A 329 124.30 -16.99 -59.62
CA ASP A 329 125.73 -17.03 -59.25
C ASP A 329 126.04 -16.28 -57.94
N GLY A 330 125.17 -16.47 -56.94
CA GLY A 330 125.28 -15.86 -55.61
C GLY A 330 124.86 -14.39 -55.51
N SER A 331 124.72 -13.69 -56.63
CA SER A 331 124.32 -12.28 -56.68
C SER A 331 122.81 -12.12 -56.86
N ILE A 332 122.22 -11.10 -56.23
CA ILE A 332 120.81 -10.76 -56.44
C ILE A 332 120.64 -10.13 -57.82
N THR A 333 119.72 -10.69 -58.61
CA THR A 333 119.41 -10.21 -59.97
C THR A 333 117.98 -9.68 -60.09
N LYS A 334 117.05 -10.11 -59.23
CA LYS A 334 115.65 -9.64 -59.22
C LYS A 334 115.06 -9.62 -57.81
N ILE A 335 114.22 -8.64 -57.53
CA ILE A 335 113.39 -8.53 -56.32
C ILE A 335 111.97 -8.24 -56.77
N GLU A 336 110.99 -9.01 -56.31
CA GLU A 336 109.56 -8.81 -56.57
C GLU A 336 108.82 -8.60 -55.26
N GLU A 337 108.12 -7.47 -55.13
CA GLU A 337 107.11 -7.29 -54.08
C GLU A 337 105.78 -7.75 -54.67
N LYS A 338 105.07 -8.65 -53.97
CA LYS A 338 103.80 -9.21 -54.40
C LYS A 338 102.73 -8.97 -53.38
N ASP A 339 101.53 -8.66 -53.83
CA ASP A 339 100.31 -8.73 -53.03
C ASP A 339 99.57 -10.01 -53.39
N GLY A 340 99.61 -11.00 -52.50
CA GLY A 340 99.24 -12.38 -52.84
C GLY A 340 100.06 -12.93 -54.02
N SER A 341 99.39 -13.32 -55.12
CA SER A 341 100.03 -13.82 -56.34
C SER A 341 100.45 -12.73 -57.34
N THR A 342 100.00 -11.48 -57.14
CA THR A 342 100.21 -10.38 -58.09
C THR A 342 101.50 -9.64 -57.77
N VAL A 343 102.42 -9.52 -58.73
CA VAL A 343 103.62 -8.70 -58.57
C VAL A 343 103.25 -7.22 -58.68
N VAL A 344 103.40 -6.47 -57.58
CA VAL A 344 103.09 -5.04 -57.51
C VAL A 344 104.31 -4.17 -57.83
N ARG A 345 105.53 -4.71 -57.61
CA ARG A 345 106.79 -4.07 -57.99
C ARG A 345 107.85 -5.10 -58.33
N THR A 346 108.60 -4.84 -59.39
CA THR A 346 109.79 -5.60 -59.74
C THR A 346 111.01 -4.69 -59.72
N THR A 347 112.13 -5.13 -59.15
CA THR A 347 113.44 -4.48 -59.22
C THR A 347 114.45 -5.47 -59.79
N VAL A 348 115.00 -5.19 -60.96
CA VAL A 348 116.05 -5.99 -61.62
C VAL A 348 117.40 -5.30 -61.43
N LEU A 349 118.42 -6.07 -61.05
CA LEU A 349 119.78 -5.61 -60.79
C LEU A 349 120.73 -6.20 -61.83
N ASN A 350 121.16 -5.37 -62.79
CA ASN A 350 122.05 -5.81 -63.86
C ASN A 350 123.50 -5.50 -63.54
N ARG A 351 124.38 -6.47 -63.81
CA ARG A 351 125.82 -6.38 -63.55
C ARG A 351 126.60 -6.50 -64.85
N VAL A 352 127.71 -5.76 -64.93
CA VAL A 352 128.70 -5.85 -66.02
C VAL A 352 130.06 -6.05 -65.35
N ASN A 353 130.80 -7.09 -65.75
CA ASN A 353 132.08 -7.48 -65.14
C ASN A 353 132.02 -7.63 -63.61
N GLY A 354 130.93 -8.22 -63.09
CA GLY A 354 130.72 -8.47 -61.65
C GLY A 354 130.24 -7.25 -60.84
N LEU A 355 130.33 -6.04 -61.38
CA LEU A 355 129.88 -4.81 -60.72
C LEU A 355 128.46 -4.43 -61.13
N LEU A 356 127.68 -3.89 -60.20
CA LEU A 356 126.34 -3.39 -60.48
C LEU A 356 126.42 -2.19 -61.45
N SER A 357 125.68 -2.29 -62.55
CA SER A 357 125.66 -1.33 -63.65
C SER A 357 124.33 -0.58 -63.71
N THR A 358 123.20 -1.30 -63.67
CA THR A 358 121.88 -0.67 -63.68
C THR A 358 120.91 -1.33 -62.71
N ILE A 359 120.01 -0.55 -62.13
CA ILE A 359 118.85 -1.03 -61.36
C ILE A 359 117.60 -0.58 -62.10
N VAL A 360 116.76 -1.53 -62.53
CA VAL A 360 115.53 -1.25 -63.27
C VAL A 360 114.34 -1.62 -62.39
N GLN A 361 113.51 -0.64 -62.06
CA GLN A 361 112.31 -0.85 -61.28
C GLN A 361 111.07 -0.70 -62.16
N THR A 362 110.16 -1.65 -62.07
CA THR A 362 108.86 -1.57 -62.74
C THR A 362 107.77 -1.57 -61.66
N VAL A 363 106.98 -0.49 -61.61
CA VAL A 363 105.85 -0.32 -60.67
C VAL A 363 104.68 0.25 -61.45
N GLY A 364 103.53 -0.43 -61.43
CA GLY A 364 102.31 0.06 -62.09
C GLY A 364 102.49 0.42 -63.58
N GLY A 365 103.31 -0.34 -64.31
CA GLY A 365 103.58 -0.12 -65.73
C GLY A 365 104.63 0.96 -66.05
N LYS A 366 105.11 1.73 -65.07
CA LYS A 366 106.22 2.68 -65.26
C LYS A 366 107.56 2.01 -64.98
N VAL A 367 108.56 2.31 -65.82
CA VAL A 367 109.91 1.76 -65.69
C VAL A 367 110.87 2.87 -65.28
N ILE A 368 111.48 2.69 -64.11
CA ILE A 368 112.48 3.60 -63.56
C ILE A 368 113.84 2.90 -63.63
N THR A 369 114.75 3.43 -64.44
CA THR A 369 116.10 2.89 -64.57
C THR A 369 117.09 3.82 -63.90
N TYR A 370 117.87 3.27 -62.97
CA TYR A 370 119.01 3.90 -62.33
C TYR A 370 120.29 3.34 -62.95
N THR A 371 121.06 4.18 -63.63
CA THR A 371 122.34 3.82 -64.23
C THR A 371 123.47 4.30 -63.34
N ILE A 372 124.32 3.37 -62.92
CA ILE A 372 125.45 3.63 -62.03
C ILE A 372 126.64 4.07 -62.89
N VAL A 373 127.04 5.32 -62.74
CA VAL A 373 128.23 5.88 -63.41
C VAL A 373 129.40 5.80 -62.44
N ARG A 374 130.48 5.17 -62.88
CA ARG A 374 131.70 4.96 -62.09
C ARG A 374 132.84 5.83 -62.59
N ASP A 375 133.77 6.15 -61.70
CA ASP A 375 135.05 6.78 -62.07
C ASP A 375 136.07 5.74 -62.56
N SER A 376 137.27 6.21 -62.91
CA SER A 376 138.38 5.37 -63.38
C SER A 376 138.89 4.36 -62.33
N SER A 377 138.48 4.49 -61.06
CA SER A 377 138.81 3.59 -59.96
C SER A 377 137.66 2.64 -59.60
N ASN A 378 136.63 2.54 -60.46
CA ASN A 378 135.43 1.74 -60.29
C ASN A 378 134.54 2.11 -59.08
N LEU A 379 134.80 3.25 -58.43
CA LEU A 379 133.91 3.78 -57.39
C LEU A 379 132.70 4.47 -58.02
N ILE A 380 131.57 4.45 -57.31
CA ILE A 380 130.34 5.09 -57.81
C ILE A 380 130.52 6.60 -57.74
N LYS A 381 130.47 7.26 -58.90
CA LYS A 381 130.58 8.72 -59.03
C LYS A 381 129.22 9.39 -59.09
N ASN A 382 128.23 8.75 -59.72
CA ASN A 382 126.88 9.27 -59.85
C ASN A 382 125.85 8.15 -60.10
N LEU A 383 124.58 8.44 -59.84
CA LEU A 383 123.44 7.60 -60.20
C LEU A 383 122.50 8.41 -61.12
N ALA A 384 122.53 8.13 -62.41
CA ALA A 384 121.64 8.77 -63.37
C ALA A 384 120.27 8.07 -63.36
N LYS A 385 119.19 8.84 -63.22
CA LYS A 385 117.81 8.31 -63.21
C LYS A 385 117.11 8.64 -64.52
N SER A 386 116.45 7.64 -65.11
CA SER A 386 115.50 7.80 -66.20
C SER A 386 114.16 7.17 -65.80
N VAL A 387 113.06 7.77 -66.23
CA VAL A 387 111.70 7.26 -66.02
C VAL A 387 111.01 7.22 -67.38
N VAL A 388 110.51 6.06 -67.76
CA VAL A 388 109.73 5.84 -68.98
C VAL A 388 108.36 5.27 -68.62
#